data_AF-A5YCF6-F1
#
_entry.id   AF-A5YCF6-F1
#
_cell.length_a   1.000
_cell.length_b   1.000
_cell.length_c   1.000
_cell.angle_alpha   90.00
_cell.angle_beta   90.00
_cell.angle_gamma   90.00
#
_symmetry.space_group_name_H-M   'P 1'
#
loop_
_entity.id
_entity.type
_entity.pdbx_description
1 polymer ?
#
loop_
_entity_poly.entity_id
_entity_poly.type
_entity_poly.pdbx_seq_one_letter_code
_entity_poly.pdbx_strand_id
1 'polypeptide(L)'
;MRKASRKSFSPELLQQLREMSVTAALDAMGLYWKRDPDYVPVKDKNTVRVNVALGGGVVELLATGPKWYDTRAEKGGGGAVDLAMYLLRLDFVTAVKRVQANV
;
A
#
# COMPACT_ATOMS: atom_id res chain seq x y z
N MET A 1 -18.77 -28.94 -18.99
CA MET A 1 -18.23 -28.03 -17.96
C MET A 1 -17.99 -26.65 -18.58
N ARG A 2 -18.66 -25.59 -18.10
CA ARG A 2 -18.36 -24.22 -18.55
C ARG A 2 -17.15 -23.71 -17.77
N LYS A 3 -16.03 -23.44 -18.46
CA LYS A 3 -14.87 -22.74 -17.89
C LYS A 3 -15.36 -21.34 -17.51
N ALA A 4 -15.47 -21.04 -16.21
CA ALA A 4 -15.75 -19.69 -15.76
C ALA A 4 -14.66 -18.78 -16.36
N SER A 5 -15.05 -17.73 -17.09
CA SER A 5 -14.06 -16.77 -17.60
C SER A 5 -13.37 -16.16 -16.38
N ARG A 6 -12.05 -16.28 -16.31
CA ARG A 6 -11.25 -15.57 -15.32
C ARG A 6 -11.44 -14.09 -15.62
N LYS A 7 -12.30 -13.40 -14.86
CA LYS A 7 -12.42 -11.94 -14.95
C LYS A 7 -11.07 -11.35 -14.51
N SER A 8 -10.34 -10.78 -15.45
CA SER A 8 -9.14 -10.00 -15.18
C SER A 8 -9.52 -8.59 -14.74
N PHE A 9 -8.69 -7.98 -13.90
CA PHE A 9 -8.78 -6.53 -13.66
C PHE A 9 -8.36 -5.77 -14.92
N SER A 10 -8.95 -4.60 -15.16
CA SER A 10 -8.58 -3.80 -16.33
C SER A 10 -7.16 -3.24 -16.18
N PRO A 11 -6.39 -3.08 -17.27
CA PRO A 11 -5.07 -2.47 -17.23
C PRO A 11 -5.08 -1.07 -16.61
N GLU A 12 -6.13 -0.29 -16.87
CA GLU A 12 -6.30 1.09 -16.39
C GLU A 12 -6.42 1.11 -14.86
N LEU A 13 -7.22 0.20 -14.28
CA LEU A 13 -7.33 0.07 -12.83
C LEU A 13 -5.97 -0.31 -12.23
N LEU A 14 -5.28 -1.29 -12.80
CA LEU A 14 -3.97 -1.72 -12.29
C LEU A 14 -2.92 -0.62 -12.38
N GLN A 15 -2.97 0.23 -13.41
CA GLN A 15 -2.11 1.39 -13.53
C GLN A 15 -2.42 2.42 -12.44
N GLN A 16 -3.70 2.75 -12.24
CA GLN A 16 -4.13 3.67 -11.19
C GLN A 16 -3.67 3.22 -9.80
N LEU A 17 -3.85 1.94 -9.46
CA LEU A 17 -3.43 1.39 -8.16
C LEU A 17 -1.89 1.35 -8.01
N ARG A 18 -1.14 1.25 -9.11
CA ARG A 18 0.33 1.28 -9.12
C ARG A 18 0.88 2.68 -8.86
N GLU A 19 0.18 3.71 -9.34
CA GLU A 19 0.59 5.12 -9.20
C GLU A 19 0.10 5.75 -7.88
N MET A 20 -0.88 5.13 -7.23
CA MET A 20 -1.45 5.58 -5.96
C MET A 20 -0.38 5.78 -4.89
N SER A 21 -0.38 6.95 -4.25
CA SER A 21 0.53 7.22 -3.14
C SER A 21 0.27 6.28 -1.96
N VAL A 22 1.29 6.00 -1.16
CA VAL A 22 1.18 5.12 0.00
C VAL A 22 0.09 5.60 0.97
N THR A 23 0.02 6.90 1.24
CA THR A 23 -0.99 7.46 2.16
C THR A 23 -2.41 7.28 1.61
N ALA A 24 -2.63 7.56 0.32
CA ALA A 24 -3.92 7.32 -0.32
C ALA A 24 -4.29 5.83 -0.33
N ALA A 25 -3.31 4.94 -0.52
CA ALA A 25 -3.52 3.50 -0.43
C ALA A 25 -3.90 3.06 0.99
N LEU A 26 -3.29 3.62 2.03
CA LEU A 26 -3.64 3.35 3.43
C LEU A 26 -5.08 3.80 3.72
N ASP A 27 -5.47 4.98 3.23
CA ASP A 27 -6.84 5.51 3.36
C ASP A 27 -7.85 4.65 2.59
N ALA A 28 -7.55 4.25 1.36
CA ALA A 28 -8.39 3.35 0.56
C ALA A 28 -8.53 1.96 1.22
N MET A 29 -7.49 1.51 1.92
CA MET A 29 -7.58 0.32 2.76
C MET A 29 -8.25 0.58 4.11
N GLY A 30 -8.70 1.79 4.43
CA GLY A 30 -9.31 2.11 5.72
C GLY A 30 -8.42 1.75 6.91
N LEU A 31 -7.09 1.81 6.73
CA LEU A 31 -6.13 1.57 7.79
C LEU A 31 -5.93 2.86 8.56
N TYR A 32 -5.81 2.74 9.88
CA TYR A 32 -5.44 3.87 10.70
C TYR A 32 -3.93 4.09 10.62
N TRP A 33 -3.51 5.31 10.32
CA TRP A 33 -2.11 5.67 10.27
C TRP A 33 -1.90 7.12 10.70
N LYS A 34 -0.66 7.44 11.09
CA LYS A 34 -0.22 8.81 11.35
C LYS A 34 1.13 9.06 10.71
N ARG A 35 1.34 10.30 10.26
CA ARG A 35 2.68 10.77 9.91
C ARG A 35 3.51 10.95 11.18
N ASP A 36 4.80 10.60 11.10
CA ASP A 36 5.79 10.99 12.10
C ASP A 36 6.24 12.44 11.81
N PRO A 37 5.91 13.42 12.68
CA PRO A 37 6.27 14.82 12.48
C PRO A 37 7.76 15.10 12.67
N ASP A 38 8.49 14.22 13.37
CA ASP A 38 9.90 14.42 13.73
C ASP A 38 10.83 13.82 12.67
N TYR A 39 10.28 13.11 11.68
CA TYR A 39 11.08 12.56 10.58
C TYR A 39 11.58 13.65 9.64
N VAL A 40 12.90 13.77 9.53
CA VAL A 40 13.59 14.61 8.56
C VAL A 40 14.15 13.75 7.42
N PRO A 41 13.67 13.90 6.17
CA PRO A 41 14.17 13.13 5.04
C PRO A 41 15.61 13.53 4.68
N VAL A 42 16.44 12.54 4.34
CA VAL A 42 17.85 12.76 3.99
C VAL A 42 18.10 12.70 2.48
N LYS A 43 17.58 11.69 1.79
CA LYS A 43 17.85 11.45 0.35
C LYS A 43 16.84 12.11 -0.57
N ASP A 44 15.55 11.90 -0.30
CA ASP A 44 14.45 12.48 -1.08
C ASP A 44 13.56 13.28 -0.13
N LYS A 45 13.48 14.60 -0.36
CA LYS A 45 12.74 15.56 0.47
C LYS A 45 11.23 15.29 0.52
N ASN A 46 10.70 14.52 -0.42
CA ASN A 46 9.30 14.12 -0.45
C ASN A 46 9.02 12.85 0.36
N THR A 47 10.07 12.19 0.87
CA THR A 47 9.90 11.03 1.74
C THR A 47 9.27 11.46 3.05
N VAL A 48 8.20 10.77 3.44
CA VAL A 48 7.60 10.90 4.76
C VAL A 48 7.76 9.58 5.50
N ARG A 49 7.76 9.62 6.83
CA ARG A 49 7.60 8.42 7.64
C ARG A 49 6.19 8.35 8.18
N VAL A 50 5.56 7.19 8.07
CA VAL A 50 4.22 6.91 8.59
C VAL A 50 4.23 5.70 9.50
N ASN A 51 3.35 5.73 10.50
CA ASN A 51 3.13 4.68 11.46
C ASN A 51 1.72 4.13 11.24
N VAL A 52 1.63 2.88 10.77
CA VAL A 52 0.37 2.20 10.41
C VAL A 52 -0.03 1.26 11.54
N ALA A 53 -1.22 1.45 12.10
CA ALA A 53 -1.74 0.58 13.14
C ALA A 53 -2.36 -0.69 12.50
N LEU A 54 -1.87 -1.84 12.92
CA LEU A 54 -2.38 -3.17 12.55
C LEU A 54 -2.76 -3.91 13.84
N GLY A 55 -3.63 -4.92 13.74
CA GLY A 55 -4.17 -5.64 14.90
C GLY A 55 -3.16 -6.30 15.85
N GLY A 56 -1.87 -6.30 15.54
CA GLY A 56 -0.78 -6.80 16.39
C GLY A 56 0.35 -5.80 16.66
N GLY A 57 0.20 -4.53 16.28
CA GLY A 57 1.23 -3.51 16.52
C GLY A 57 1.24 -2.38 15.49
N VAL A 58 2.37 -1.70 15.41
CA VAL A 58 2.57 -0.57 14.49
C VAL A 58 3.68 -0.91 13.51
N VAL A 59 3.41 -0.74 12.23
CA VAL A 59 4.39 -0.83 11.14
C VAL A 59 4.85 0.57 10.77
N GLU A 60 6.17 0.77 10.78
CA GLU A 60 6.79 2.03 10.35
C GLU A 60 7.20 1.92 8.88
N LEU A 61 6.73 2.85 8.05
CA LEU A 61 7.07 2.91 6.64
C LEU A 61 7.70 4.25 6.30
N LEU A 62 8.78 4.22 5.53
CA LEU A 62 9.18 5.35 4.70
C LEU A 62 8.38 5.31 3.41
N ALA A 63 7.74 6.41 3.05
CA ALA A 63 6.86 6.52 1.89
C ALA A 63 7.30 7.68 0.99
N THR A 64 7.45 7.40 -0.31
CA THR A 64 7.81 8.38 -1.35
C THR A 64 6.91 8.16 -2.56
N GLY A 65 5.82 8.94 -2.63
CA GLY A 65 4.76 8.69 -3.63
C GLY A 65 4.19 7.27 -3.47
N PRO A 66 4.22 6.41 -4.50
CA PRO A 66 3.73 5.03 -4.42
C PRO A 66 4.73 4.04 -3.80
N LYS A 67 6.00 4.44 -3.61
CA LYS A 67 7.04 3.56 -3.06
C LYS A 67 6.99 3.58 -1.54
N TRP A 68 7.20 2.41 -0.95
CA TRP A 68 7.30 2.27 0.50
C TRP A 68 8.46 1.35 0.89
N TYR A 69 8.97 1.56 2.10
CA TYR A 69 9.99 0.73 2.73
C TYR A 69 9.72 0.59 4.23
N ASP A 70 9.55 -0.66 4.69
CA ASP A 70 9.54 -1.01 6.11
C ASP A 70 10.99 -1.09 6.62
N THR A 71 11.33 -0.15 7.50
CA THR A 71 12.68 0.00 8.06
C THR A 71 13.06 -1.11 9.03
N ARG A 72 12.07 -1.78 9.63
CA ARG A 72 12.29 -2.84 10.63
C ARG A 72 12.42 -4.20 9.98
N ALA A 73 11.65 -4.46 8.94
CA ALA A 73 11.67 -5.71 8.20
C ALA A 73 12.64 -5.69 7.01
N GLU A 74 13.22 -4.53 6.70
CA GLU A 74 14.09 -4.28 5.55
C GLU A 74 13.45 -4.67 4.21
N LYS A 75 12.15 -4.42 4.07
CA LYS A 75 11.37 -4.79 2.88
C LYS A 75 10.75 -3.55 2.24
N GLY A 76 10.73 -3.51 0.92
CA GLY A 76 10.08 -2.43 0.18
C GLY A 76 9.26 -2.96 -0.99
N GLY A 77 8.40 -2.09 -1.50
CA GLY A 77 7.52 -2.37 -2.63
C GLY A 77 7.00 -1.08 -3.26
N GLY A 78 6.12 -1.23 -4.25
CA GLY A 78 5.57 -0.10 -4.99
C GLY A 78 4.10 -0.27 -5.34
N GLY A 79 3.31 0.76 -5.08
CA GLY A 79 1.89 0.78 -5.38
C GLY A 79 1.02 0.16 -4.29
N ALA A 80 -0.28 0.42 -4.40
CA ALA A 80 -1.24 0.08 -3.37
C ALA A 80 -1.46 -1.43 -3.20
N VAL A 81 -1.37 -2.19 -4.29
CA VAL A 81 -1.60 -3.65 -4.27
C VAL A 81 -0.47 -4.35 -3.51
N ASP A 82 0.79 -4.04 -3.83
CA ASP A 82 1.96 -4.59 -3.13
C ASP A 82 1.92 -4.23 -1.64
N LEU A 83 1.52 -3.00 -1.31
CA LEU A 83 1.36 -2.56 0.07
C LEU A 83 0.27 -3.36 0.81
N ALA A 84 -0.88 -3.58 0.19
CA ALA A 84 -1.97 -4.38 0.75
C ALA A 84 -1.55 -5.83 0.97
N MET A 85 -0.87 -6.43 -0.01
CA MET A 85 -0.31 -7.78 0.12
C MET A 85 0.68 -7.87 1.28
N TYR A 86 1.53 -6.85 1.45
CA TYR A 86 2.52 -6.80 2.51
C TYR A 86 1.91 -6.63 3.91
N LEU A 87 1.12 -5.57 4.12
CA LEU A 87 0.58 -5.22 5.45
C LEU A 87 -0.53 -6.18 5.90
N LEU A 88 -1.39 -6.60 4.97
CA LEU A 88 -2.59 -7.40 5.28
C LEU A 88 -2.41 -8.88 4.94
N ARG A 89 -1.24 -9.27 4.41
CA ARG A 89 -0.90 -10.67 4.04
C ARG A 89 -1.91 -11.29 3.07
N LEU A 90 -2.42 -10.47 2.15
CA LEU A 90 -3.41 -10.88 1.17
C LEU A 90 -2.75 -11.45 -0.08
N ASP A 91 -3.45 -12.33 -0.79
CA ASP A 91 -3.13 -12.63 -2.18
C ASP A 91 -3.45 -11.42 -3.09
N PHE A 92 -2.91 -11.43 -4.30
CA PHE A 92 -3.08 -10.34 -5.27
C PHE A 92 -4.55 -9.99 -5.55
N VAL A 93 -5.41 -10.98 -5.75
CA VAL A 93 -6.82 -10.74 -6.11
C VAL A 93 -7.56 -10.09 -4.95
N THR A 94 -7.33 -10.59 -3.73
CA THR A 94 -7.93 -10.03 -2.52
C THR A 94 -7.38 -8.63 -2.23
N ALA A 95 -6.10 -8.38 -2.47
CA ALA A 95 -5.47 -7.07 -2.34
C ALA A 95 -6.06 -6.03 -3.31
N VAL A 96 -6.20 -6.36 -4.61
CA VAL A 96 -6.81 -5.45 -5.58
C VAL A 96 -8.22 -5.07 -5.18
N LYS A 97 -9.05 -6.05 -4.79
CA LYS A 97 -10.42 -5.80 -4.32
C LYS A 97 -10.46 -4.94 -3.06
N ARG A 98 -9.53 -5.17 -2.13
CA ARG A 98 -9.46 -4.44 -0.87
C ARG A 98 -9.18 -2.96 -1.08
N VAL A 99 -8.27 -2.63 -2.01
CA VAL A 99 -7.93 -1.24 -2.33
C VAL A 99 -9.03 -0.63 -3.18
N GLN A 100 -9.48 -1.29 -4.25
CA GLN A 100 -10.49 -0.78 -5.17
C GLN A 100 -11.81 -0.36 -4.50
N ALA A 101 -12.19 -1.00 -3.39
CA ALA A 101 -13.46 -0.73 -2.72
C ALA A 101 -13.67 0.74 -2.32
N ASN A 102 -12.59 1.53 -2.19
CA ASN A 102 -12.64 2.93 -1.75
C ASN A 102 -11.81 3.88 -2.65
N VAL A 103 -11.68 3.53 -3.93
CA VAL A 103 -10.96 4.31 -4.97
C VAL A 103 -11.94 4.76 -6.03
#